data_AF-A0AA85KNN0-F1
#
_entry.id   AF-A0AA85KNN0-F1
#
_cell.length_a   1.000
_cell.length_b   1.000
_cell.length_c   1.000
_cell.angle_alpha   90.00
_cell.angle_beta   90.00
_cell.angle_gamma   90.00
#
_symmetry.space_group_name_H-M   'P 1'
#
loop_
_entity.id
_entity.type
_entity.pdbx_description
1 polymer ?
#
loop_
_entity_poly.entity_id
_entity_poly.type
_entity_poly.pdbx_seq_one_letter_code
_entity_poly.pdbx_strand_id
1 'polypeptide(L)'
;MVGRGHGRQSFRRNNPAHAGQFIQQLPFDIALLQPDLAIPADDQNLLQCLLNQHAQLTPSSDSQHALTNLNNGICEILDNIIINPSIFESAQLEHIHRVGSFKMGTWLNGSCIADLVCVLRTLPTREAVQNLANFVRSQLTTNKSSTEYINCKVELESYGFSVTSGDYVVQVLITTTPMNLNKVDPNIHINLAAQKTALASIRHLRWTEEHASHPTVKVLTRILKDFRRRFRGFSCLNSWLINLLAQYAVMNSPQCQPLPLNHAFRECDQWNCCISVQSTTLKPVS
;
A
#
# COMPACT_ATOMS: atom_id res chain seq x y z
N MET A 1 4.79 53.09 -61.05
CA MET A 1 4.83 51.66 -61.40
C MET A 1 5.58 50.93 -60.30
N VAL A 2 4.84 50.21 -59.44
CA VAL A 2 4.95 48.75 -59.18
C VAL A 2 6.39 48.30 -58.89
N GLY A 3 6.74 47.75 -57.73
CA GLY A 3 5.97 47.31 -56.57
C GLY A 3 6.89 46.61 -55.58
N ARG A 4 6.37 46.19 -54.43
CA ARG A 4 6.87 45.11 -53.55
C ARG A 4 6.07 45.10 -52.27
N GLY A 5 5.58 43.92 -51.86
CA GLY A 5 5.06 43.71 -50.50
C GLY A 5 3.82 42.83 -50.42
N HIS A 6 3.92 41.56 -50.80
CA HIS A 6 3.02 40.53 -50.29
C HIS A 6 3.82 39.60 -49.38
N GLY A 7 4.00 40.06 -48.14
CA GLY A 7 4.45 39.24 -47.02
C GLY A 7 3.24 38.91 -46.16
N ARG A 8 2.84 37.64 -46.16
CA ARG A 8 1.78 37.06 -45.34
C ARG A 8 1.90 37.54 -43.89
N GLN A 9 0.82 38.10 -43.34
CA GLN A 9 0.66 38.29 -41.91
C GLN A 9 0.73 36.93 -41.23
N SER A 10 1.88 36.65 -40.62
CA SER A 10 2.02 35.56 -39.66
C SER A 10 1.18 35.92 -38.45
N PHE A 11 0.16 35.10 -38.17
CA PHE A 11 -0.57 35.10 -36.91
C PHE A 11 0.46 34.99 -35.78
N ARG A 12 0.77 36.13 -35.14
CA ARG A 12 1.48 36.13 -33.86
C ARG A 12 0.59 35.38 -32.88
N ARG A 13 0.93 34.11 -32.63
CA ARG A 13 0.43 33.34 -31.50
C ARG A 13 0.55 34.22 -30.25
N ASN A 14 -0.59 34.42 -29.61
CA ASN A 14 -0.69 35.04 -28.30
C ASN A 14 0.37 34.45 -27.38
N ASN A 15 1.20 35.33 -26.85
CA ASN A 15 2.12 35.09 -25.78
C ASN A 15 1.35 34.51 -24.58
N PRO A 16 1.64 33.30 -24.07
CA PRO A 16 1.02 32.79 -22.86
C PRO A 16 1.72 33.42 -21.64
N ALA A 17 1.65 34.75 -21.52
CA ALA A 17 2.23 35.49 -20.41
C ALA A 17 1.22 35.75 -19.27
N HIS A 18 0.08 35.06 -19.28
CA HIS A 18 -0.94 35.14 -18.23
C HIS A 18 -1.53 33.77 -17.86
N ALA A 19 -0.70 32.73 -17.82
CA ALA A 19 -1.02 31.62 -16.92
C ALA A 19 -0.74 32.16 -15.51
N GLY A 20 -1.80 32.56 -14.79
CA GLY A 20 -1.68 32.98 -13.40
C GLY A 20 -0.83 31.98 -12.63
N GLN A 21 0.06 32.47 -11.79
CA GLN A 21 0.93 31.64 -10.96
C GLN A 21 0.04 30.61 -10.24
N PHE A 22 0.32 29.32 -10.41
CA PHE A 22 -0.42 28.28 -9.71
C PHE A 22 -0.24 28.49 -8.21
N ILE A 23 -1.29 28.97 -7.55
CA ILE A 23 -1.34 29.07 -6.09
C ILE A 23 -1.89 27.75 -5.59
N GLN A 24 -1.00 26.94 -5.00
CA GLN A 24 -1.42 25.71 -4.34
C GLN A 24 -2.35 26.07 -3.17
N GLN A 25 -3.62 25.71 -3.28
CA GLN A 25 -4.56 25.83 -2.16
C GLN A 25 -4.39 24.59 -1.28
N LEU A 26 -3.77 24.78 -0.12
CA LEU A 26 -3.77 23.74 0.91
C LEU A 26 -5.15 23.74 1.57
N PRO A 27 -5.80 22.57 1.75
CA PRO A 27 -6.99 22.49 2.58
C PRO A 27 -6.69 22.99 3.99
N PHE A 28 -7.71 23.54 4.63
CA PHE A 28 -7.60 24.08 5.98
C PHE A 28 -7.29 22.96 6.99
N ASP A 29 -6.26 23.16 7.80
CA ASP A 29 -5.84 22.25 8.88
C ASP A 29 -5.81 23.00 10.20
N ILE A 30 -6.63 22.55 11.15
CA ILE A 30 -6.74 23.18 12.47
C ILE A 30 -5.49 22.90 13.31
N ALA A 31 -4.86 21.74 13.13
CA ALA A 31 -3.64 21.36 13.85
C ALA A 31 -2.48 22.32 13.57
N LEU A 32 -2.36 22.84 12.35
CA LEU A 32 -1.31 23.79 11.98
C LEU A 32 -1.52 25.21 12.54
N LEU A 33 -2.74 25.52 13.01
CA LEU A 33 -3.11 26.84 13.53
C LEU A 33 -3.17 26.88 15.06
N GLN A 34 -2.88 25.75 15.74
CA GLN A 34 -2.81 25.66 17.20
C GLN A 34 -1.55 26.39 17.71
N PRO A 35 -1.70 27.67 18.05
CA PRO A 35 -1.76 27.99 19.48
C PRO A 35 -3.11 28.61 19.90
N ASP A 36 -3.94 29.08 18.96
CA ASP A 36 -5.07 29.97 19.29
C ASP A 36 -6.44 29.28 19.34
N LEU A 37 -6.54 28.04 18.84
CA LEU A 37 -7.77 27.25 18.83
C LEU A 37 -7.62 26.04 19.76
N ALA A 38 -7.64 26.31 21.06
CA ALA A 38 -7.63 25.26 22.07
C ALA A 38 -8.85 24.34 21.87
N ILE A 39 -8.63 23.03 21.77
CA ILE A 39 -9.67 22.02 21.99
C ILE A 39 -9.45 21.48 23.40
N PRO A 40 -10.02 22.09 24.46
CA PRO A 40 -10.01 21.48 25.78
C PRO A 40 -11.28 20.63 25.92
N ALA A 41 -11.14 19.32 25.76
CA ALA A 41 -12.12 18.37 26.25
C ALA A 41 -11.37 17.20 26.91
N ASP A 42 -11.84 16.79 28.10
CA ASP A 42 -11.41 15.56 28.73
C ASP A 42 -11.88 14.37 27.88
N ASP A 43 -11.05 13.99 26.91
CA ASP A 43 -11.34 12.99 25.89
C ASP A 43 -10.93 11.57 26.32
N GLN A 44 -10.79 11.34 27.63
CA GLN A 44 -10.44 10.02 28.17
C GLN A 44 -11.45 8.95 27.75
N ASN A 45 -12.74 9.29 27.73
CA ASN A 45 -13.78 8.37 27.25
C ASN A 45 -13.59 7.98 25.78
N LEU A 46 -13.28 8.96 24.91
CA LEU A 46 -13.00 8.70 23.50
C LEU A 46 -11.75 7.83 23.35
N LEU A 47 -10.68 8.14 24.08
CA LEU A 47 -9.46 7.36 24.09
C LEU A 47 -9.73 5.89 24.48
N GLN A 48 -10.50 5.65 25.55
CA GLN A 48 -10.87 4.31 25.98
C GLN A 48 -11.69 3.57 24.92
N CYS A 49 -12.67 4.23 24.28
CA CYS A 49 -13.43 3.65 23.17
C CYS A 49 -12.52 3.24 22.00
N LEU A 50 -11.57 4.09 21.60
CA LEU A 50 -10.64 3.81 20.50
C LEU A 50 -9.70 2.64 20.84
N LEU A 51 -9.22 2.56 22.07
CA LEU A 51 -8.38 1.44 22.55
C LEU A 51 -9.17 0.12 22.59
N ASN A 52 -10.41 0.16 23.07
CA ASN A 52 -11.30 -1.01 23.08
C ASN A 52 -11.60 -1.50 21.67
N GLN A 53 -11.89 -0.58 20.73
CA GLN A 53 -12.07 -0.94 19.32
C GLN A 53 -10.79 -1.53 18.72
N HIS A 54 -9.63 -0.93 19.01
CA HIS A 54 -8.35 -1.46 18.55
C HIS A 54 -8.10 -2.90 19.02
N ALA A 55 -8.44 -3.23 20.27
CA ALA A 55 -8.30 -4.57 20.82
C ALA A 55 -9.14 -5.59 20.02
N GLN A 56 -10.39 -5.26 19.69
CA GLN A 56 -11.28 -6.12 18.89
C GLN A 56 -10.78 -6.32 17.45
N LEU A 57 -10.13 -5.29 16.88
CA LEU A 57 -9.58 -5.31 15.53
C LEU A 57 -8.24 -6.02 15.41
N THR A 58 -7.57 -6.32 16.53
CA THR A 58 -6.27 -6.99 16.52
C THR A 58 -6.46 -8.50 16.42
N PRO A 59 -5.80 -9.21 15.48
CA PRO A 59 -5.94 -10.66 15.42
C PRO A 59 -5.43 -11.37 16.65
N SER A 60 -6.02 -12.53 16.93
CA SER A 60 -5.59 -13.45 17.98
C SER A 60 -4.14 -13.89 17.79
N SER A 61 -3.45 -14.19 18.90
CA SER A 61 -2.06 -14.67 18.87
C SER A 61 -1.90 -15.88 17.94
N ASP A 62 -2.82 -16.83 18.00
CA ASP A 62 -2.79 -18.04 17.17
C ASP A 62 -2.82 -17.71 15.67
N SER A 63 -3.67 -16.76 15.25
CA SER A 63 -3.71 -16.32 13.86
C SER A 63 -2.45 -15.58 13.44
N GLN A 64 -1.86 -14.79 14.34
CA GLN A 64 -0.58 -14.14 14.08
C GLN A 64 0.54 -15.17 13.89
N HIS A 65 0.59 -16.20 14.74
CA HIS A 65 1.58 -17.27 14.63
C HIS A 65 1.40 -18.10 13.36
N ALA A 66 0.19 -18.57 13.06
CA ALA A 66 -0.08 -19.39 11.88
C ALA A 66 0.29 -18.69 10.56
N LEU A 67 -0.12 -17.43 10.39
CA LEU A 67 0.20 -16.67 9.18
C LEU A 67 1.69 -16.31 9.10
N THR A 68 2.33 -16.05 10.24
CA THR A 68 3.78 -15.78 10.30
C THR A 68 4.60 -17.01 9.93
N ASN A 69 4.24 -18.19 10.43
CA ASN A 69 4.91 -19.44 10.09
C ASN A 69 4.81 -19.72 8.59
N LEU A 70 3.61 -19.64 8.02
CA LEU A 70 3.39 -19.81 6.58
C LEU A 70 4.19 -18.80 5.75
N ASN A 71 4.15 -17.52 6.12
CA ASN A 71 4.90 -16.48 5.43
C ASN A 71 6.42 -16.70 5.51
N ASN A 72 6.93 -17.15 6.65
CA ASN A 72 8.35 -17.44 6.83
C ASN A 72 8.80 -18.66 6.04
N GLY A 73 8.04 -19.75 6.04
CA GLY A 73 8.36 -20.94 5.26
C GLY A 73 8.45 -20.65 3.76
N ILE A 74 7.56 -19.80 3.23
CA ILE A 74 7.62 -19.37 1.83
C ILE A 74 8.83 -18.45 1.58
N CYS A 75 9.11 -17.51 2.48
CA CYS A 75 10.31 -16.67 2.38
C CYS A 75 11.59 -17.52 2.35
N GLU A 76 11.73 -18.50 3.25
CA GLU A 76 12.91 -19.38 3.31
C GLU A 76 13.11 -20.16 2.01
N ILE A 77 12.04 -20.72 1.44
CA ILE A 77 12.11 -21.41 0.14
C ILE A 77 12.60 -20.46 -0.96
N LEU A 78 12.05 -19.25 -1.03
CA LEU A 78 12.41 -18.29 -2.06
C LEU A 78 13.83 -17.69 -1.83
N ASP A 79 14.23 -17.44 -0.58
CA ASP A 79 15.56 -16.95 -0.22
C ASP A 79 16.63 -18.01 -0.57
N ASN A 80 16.33 -19.30 -0.38
CA ASN A 80 17.20 -20.39 -0.80
C ASN A 80 17.45 -20.39 -2.31
N ILE A 81 16.46 -20.02 -3.13
CA ILE A 81 16.63 -19.86 -4.60
C ILE A 81 17.56 -18.69 -4.92
N ILE A 82 17.46 -17.58 -4.18
CA ILE A 82 18.35 -16.42 -4.37
C ILE A 82 19.80 -16.79 -4.06
N ILE A 83 20.02 -17.52 -2.97
CA ILE A 83 21.37 -17.93 -2.53
C ILE A 83 21.95 -19.00 -3.47
N ASN A 84 21.13 -19.98 -3.88
CA ASN A 84 21.53 -21.10 -4.71
C ASN A 84 20.72 -21.13 -6.03
N PRO A 85 21.04 -20.28 -7.01
CA PRO A 85 20.24 -20.16 -8.24
C PRO A 85 20.22 -21.44 -9.10
N SER A 86 21.16 -22.38 -8.89
CA SER A 86 21.19 -23.67 -9.60
C SER A 86 20.01 -24.59 -9.25
N ILE A 87 19.31 -24.36 -8.14
CA ILE A 87 18.14 -25.18 -7.77
C ILE A 87 16.89 -24.86 -8.60
N PHE A 88 16.89 -23.70 -9.29
CA PHE A 88 15.77 -23.22 -10.08
C PHE A 88 16.25 -22.44 -11.31
N GLU A 89 16.22 -23.08 -12.46
CA GLU A 89 16.79 -22.52 -13.70
C GLU A 89 15.81 -21.66 -14.50
N SER A 90 14.49 -21.75 -14.24
CA SER A 90 13.47 -21.09 -15.07
C SER A 90 13.44 -19.57 -14.93
N ALA A 91 13.95 -19.00 -13.83
CA ALA A 91 14.17 -17.56 -13.69
C ALA A 91 15.19 -17.24 -12.61
N GLN A 92 15.79 -16.05 -12.69
CA GLN A 92 16.72 -15.55 -11.69
C GLN A 92 16.01 -14.61 -10.71
N LEU A 93 15.89 -15.03 -9.46
CA LEU A 93 15.36 -14.21 -8.37
C LEU A 93 16.45 -13.28 -7.86
N GLU A 94 16.08 -12.04 -7.56
CA GLU A 94 17.01 -11.00 -7.08
C GLU A 94 16.72 -10.64 -5.62
N HIS A 95 15.46 -10.35 -5.29
CA HIS A 95 15.05 -9.94 -3.94
C HIS A 95 13.66 -10.46 -3.59
N ILE A 96 13.44 -10.66 -2.28
CA ILE A 96 12.11 -10.90 -1.71
C ILE A 96 11.84 -9.84 -0.64
N HIS A 97 10.64 -9.27 -0.69
CA HIS A 97 10.18 -8.29 0.29
C HIS A 97 8.84 -8.73 0.88
N ARG A 98 8.79 -8.84 2.20
CA ARG A 98 7.51 -8.92 2.92
C ARG A 98 6.86 -7.55 2.86
N VAL A 99 5.62 -7.41 2.37
CA VAL A 99 4.96 -6.12 2.20
C VAL A 99 3.54 -6.12 2.78
N GLY A 100 2.81 -5.03 2.53
CA GLY A 100 1.39 -4.94 2.83
C GLY A 100 1.08 -4.80 4.31
N SER A 101 -0.20 -4.99 4.62
CA SER A 101 -0.71 -4.85 6.00
C SER A 101 -0.06 -5.85 6.96
N PHE A 102 0.39 -6.98 6.42
CA PHE A 102 1.08 -8.02 7.19
C PHE A 102 2.41 -7.56 7.74
N LYS A 103 3.33 -7.16 6.87
CA LYS A 103 4.63 -6.64 7.30
C LYS A 103 4.50 -5.39 8.18
N MET A 104 3.51 -4.54 7.91
CA MET A 104 3.29 -3.30 8.66
C MET A 104 2.66 -3.54 10.05
N GLY A 105 2.15 -4.73 10.34
CA GLY A 105 1.40 -5.01 11.56
C GLY A 105 0.12 -4.18 11.65
N THR A 106 -0.56 -3.97 10.52
CA THR A 106 -1.82 -3.22 10.43
C THR A 106 -2.92 -4.02 9.75
N TRP A 107 -2.78 -5.36 9.69
CA TRP A 107 -3.90 -6.24 9.33
C TRP A 107 -5.00 -6.14 10.40
N LEU A 108 -6.19 -6.60 10.04
CA LEU A 108 -7.36 -6.61 10.92
C LEU A 108 -7.74 -8.04 11.30
N ASN A 109 -8.47 -8.19 12.41
CA ASN A 109 -9.11 -9.45 12.77
C ASN A 109 -10.00 -9.97 11.63
N GLY A 110 -9.95 -11.28 11.41
CA GLY A 110 -10.53 -11.96 10.24
C GLY A 110 -9.80 -11.73 8.91
N SER A 111 -8.73 -10.93 8.86
CA SER A 111 -7.88 -10.81 7.68
C SER A 111 -6.77 -11.84 7.73
N CYS A 112 -6.86 -12.86 6.87
CA CYS A 112 -5.92 -13.98 6.86
C CYS A 112 -4.92 -13.91 5.69
N ILE A 113 -4.64 -12.71 5.18
CA ILE A 113 -3.83 -12.50 3.97
C ILE A 113 -2.51 -11.80 4.30
N ALA A 114 -1.41 -12.34 3.79
CA ALA A 114 -0.09 -11.74 3.78
C ALA A 114 0.44 -11.56 2.35
N ASP A 115 1.28 -10.54 2.13
CA ASP A 115 1.81 -10.20 0.82
C ASP A 115 3.34 -10.31 0.80
N LEU A 116 3.87 -11.02 -0.19
CA LEU A 116 5.29 -11.10 -0.52
C LEU A 116 5.49 -10.56 -1.92
N VAL A 117 6.53 -9.75 -2.13
CA VAL A 117 6.96 -9.34 -3.47
C VAL A 117 8.25 -10.05 -3.80
N CYS A 118 8.27 -10.78 -4.92
CA CYS A 118 9.46 -11.40 -5.46
C CYS A 118 9.90 -10.64 -6.72
N VAL A 119 11.12 -10.14 -6.71
CA VAL A 119 11.72 -9.38 -7.81
C VAL A 119 12.63 -10.29 -8.63
N LEU A 120 12.31 -10.47 -9.91
CA LEU A 120 13.11 -11.21 -10.87
C LEU A 120 14.08 -10.28 -11.61
N ARG A 121 15.29 -10.76 -11.85
CA ARG A 121 16.28 -10.07 -12.71
C ARG A 121 15.85 -10.08 -14.17
N THR A 122 15.16 -11.14 -14.60
CA THR A 122 14.60 -11.32 -15.94
C THR A 122 13.13 -10.88 -16.00
N LEU A 123 12.57 -10.80 -17.20
CA LEU A 123 11.14 -10.55 -17.39
C LEU A 123 10.31 -11.73 -16.86
N PRO A 124 9.22 -11.47 -16.10
CA PRO A 124 8.41 -12.53 -15.49
C PRO A 124 7.48 -13.16 -16.52
N THR A 125 7.95 -14.21 -17.20
CA THR A 125 7.13 -15.01 -18.12
C THR A 125 6.11 -15.83 -17.34
N ARG A 126 4.94 -16.08 -17.94
CA ARG A 126 3.89 -16.90 -17.29
C ARG A 126 4.38 -18.31 -16.96
N GLU A 127 5.20 -18.87 -17.84
CA GLU A 127 5.84 -20.18 -17.65
C GLU A 127 6.80 -20.20 -16.46
N ALA A 128 7.68 -19.19 -16.33
CA ALA A 128 8.61 -19.11 -15.21
C ALA A 128 7.87 -18.98 -13.86
N VAL A 129 6.78 -18.20 -13.84
CA VAL A 129 5.92 -18.06 -12.64
C VAL A 129 5.22 -19.38 -12.30
N GLN A 130 4.74 -20.11 -13.30
CA GLN A 130 4.16 -21.44 -13.11
C GLN A 130 5.17 -22.44 -12.55
N ASN A 131 6.39 -22.45 -13.10
CA ASN A 131 7.46 -23.31 -12.61
C ASN A 131 7.87 -22.94 -11.18
N LEU A 132 7.93 -21.66 -10.85
CA LEU A 132 8.21 -21.19 -9.49
C LEU A 132 7.11 -21.63 -8.50
N ALA A 133 5.84 -21.49 -8.87
CA ALA A 133 4.72 -21.95 -8.05
C ALA A 133 4.76 -23.47 -7.83
N ASN A 134 5.10 -24.24 -8.87
CA ASN A 134 5.27 -25.69 -8.76
C ASN A 134 6.45 -26.08 -7.88
N PHE A 135 7.56 -25.35 -7.96
CA PHE A 135 8.72 -25.55 -7.09
C PHE A 135 8.40 -25.24 -5.63
N VAL A 136 7.71 -24.13 -5.35
CA VAL A 136 7.25 -23.82 -3.98
C VAL A 136 6.30 -24.91 -3.47
N ARG A 137 5.38 -25.39 -4.31
CA ARG A 137 4.50 -26.51 -3.96
C ARG A 137 5.29 -27.77 -3.60
N SER A 138 6.26 -28.16 -4.41
CA SER A 138 7.05 -29.38 -4.14
C SER A 138 7.87 -29.26 -2.85
N GLN A 139 8.50 -28.11 -2.61
CA GLN A 139 9.26 -27.83 -1.39
C GLN A 139 8.39 -27.87 -0.13
N LEU A 140 7.20 -27.25 -0.16
CA LEU A 140 6.26 -27.29 0.97
C LEU A 140 5.76 -28.71 1.26
N THR A 141 5.60 -29.56 0.23
CA THR A 141 5.19 -30.97 0.42
C THR A 141 6.33 -31.91 0.83
N THR A 142 7.58 -31.56 0.53
CA THR A 142 8.76 -32.40 0.78
C THR A 142 9.36 -32.14 2.16
N ASN A 143 9.35 -30.88 2.62
CA ASN A 143 9.81 -30.47 3.94
C ASN A 143 8.79 -30.84 5.05
N LYS A 144 8.39 -32.12 5.11
CA LYS A 144 7.40 -32.70 6.04
C LYS A 144 7.78 -32.68 7.52
N SER A 145 8.88 -32.01 7.89
CA SER A 145 9.41 -31.96 9.26
C SER A 145 8.54 -31.14 10.22
N SER A 146 7.62 -30.32 9.69
CA SER A 146 6.67 -29.54 10.49
C SER A 146 5.25 -29.97 10.10
N THR A 147 4.51 -30.51 11.07
CA THR A 147 3.09 -30.92 10.97
C THR A 147 2.13 -29.82 10.49
N GLU A 148 2.61 -28.58 10.31
CA GLU A 148 1.81 -27.39 9.97
C GLU A 148 1.49 -27.22 8.46
N TYR A 149 2.24 -27.84 7.52
CA TYR A 149 2.10 -27.55 6.08
C TYR A 149 1.40 -28.64 5.25
N ILE A 150 0.77 -29.62 5.90
CA ILE A 150 0.34 -30.88 5.25
C ILE A 150 -0.74 -30.67 4.16
N ASN A 151 -1.42 -29.52 4.10
CA ASN A 151 -2.47 -29.22 3.12
C ASN A 151 -2.33 -27.85 2.42
N CYS A 152 -1.11 -27.38 2.15
CA CYS A 152 -0.94 -26.12 1.43
C CYS A 152 -1.38 -26.24 -0.05
N LYS A 153 -2.33 -25.40 -0.47
CA LYS A 153 -2.76 -25.26 -1.85
C LYS A 153 -2.04 -24.08 -2.50
N VAL A 154 -1.36 -24.31 -3.61
CA VAL A 154 -0.75 -23.24 -4.42
C VAL A 154 -1.60 -23.00 -5.67
N GLU A 155 -1.98 -21.76 -5.95
CA GLU A 155 -2.80 -21.38 -7.11
C GLU A 155 -2.14 -20.27 -7.91
N LEU A 156 -2.24 -20.34 -9.24
CA LEU A 156 -1.70 -19.30 -10.12
C LEU A 156 -2.68 -18.16 -10.27
N GLU A 157 -2.14 -16.94 -10.22
CA GLU A 157 -2.91 -15.71 -10.22
C GLU A 157 -2.35 -14.70 -11.21
N SER A 158 -3.16 -13.70 -11.57
CA SER A 158 -2.74 -12.67 -12.54
C SER A 158 -1.51 -11.87 -12.12
N TYR A 159 -1.21 -11.83 -10.82
CA TYR A 159 -0.06 -11.15 -10.21
C TYR A 159 1.12 -12.06 -9.88
N GLY A 160 1.00 -13.38 -10.05
CA GLY A 160 1.96 -14.34 -9.53
C GLY A 160 1.28 -15.63 -9.10
N PHE A 161 1.31 -15.92 -7.80
CA PHE A 161 0.62 -17.07 -7.22
C PHE A 161 0.22 -16.82 -5.77
N SER A 162 -0.72 -17.61 -5.26
CA SER A 162 -1.14 -17.62 -3.86
C SER A 162 -0.83 -18.99 -3.24
N VAL A 163 -0.47 -18.99 -1.96
CA VAL A 163 -0.29 -20.19 -1.14
C VAL A 163 -1.30 -20.13 -0.01
N THR A 164 -2.21 -21.10 0.04
CA THR A 164 -3.29 -21.18 1.04
C THR A 164 -3.04 -22.35 1.98
N SER A 165 -3.10 -22.11 3.29
CA SER A 165 -3.07 -23.14 4.34
C SER A 165 -4.24 -22.91 5.30
N GLY A 166 -5.27 -23.76 5.25
CA GLY A 166 -6.52 -23.50 5.95
C GLY A 166 -7.16 -22.19 5.50
N ASP A 167 -7.41 -21.29 6.44
CA ASP A 167 -7.96 -19.95 6.17
C ASP A 167 -6.89 -18.91 5.82
N TYR A 168 -5.60 -19.25 5.92
CA TYR A 168 -4.48 -18.32 5.73
C TYR A 168 -3.95 -18.35 4.31
N VAL A 169 -3.73 -17.17 3.73
CA VAL A 169 -3.28 -16.98 2.36
C VAL A 169 -2.04 -16.09 2.34
N VAL A 170 -0.99 -16.54 1.64
CA VAL A 170 0.17 -15.71 1.32
C VAL A 170 0.19 -15.48 -0.19
N GLN A 171 0.07 -14.22 -0.60
CA GLN A 171 0.13 -13.80 -2.00
C GLN A 171 1.56 -13.47 -2.38
N VAL A 172 2.11 -14.19 -3.36
CA VAL A 172 3.44 -13.91 -3.92
C VAL A 172 3.27 -13.11 -5.20
N LEU A 173 3.48 -11.80 -5.08
CA LEU A 173 3.42 -10.82 -6.14
C LEU A 173 4.75 -10.84 -6.91
N ILE A 174 4.72 -11.24 -8.18
CA ILE A 174 5.91 -11.30 -9.02
C ILE A 174 6.09 -9.98 -9.76
N THR A 175 7.32 -9.47 -9.78
CA THR A 175 7.71 -8.31 -10.59
C THR A 175 9.15 -8.45 -11.08
N THR A 176 9.60 -7.53 -11.93
CA THR A 176 11.00 -7.37 -12.32
C THR A 176 11.51 -5.97 -11.98
N THR A 177 12.78 -5.71 -12.30
CA THR A 177 13.41 -4.41 -12.14
C THR A 177 12.72 -3.33 -12.98
N PRO A 178 12.71 -2.05 -12.52
CA PRO A 178 12.05 -0.96 -13.25
C PRO A 178 12.50 -0.79 -14.71
N MET A 179 13.76 -1.11 -15.02
CA MET A 179 14.31 -1.01 -16.37
C MET A 179 13.65 -1.99 -17.35
N ASN A 180 13.20 -3.15 -16.85
CA ASN A 180 12.60 -4.20 -17.68
C ASN A 180 11.11 -3.96 -17.94
N LEU A 181 10.42 -3.14 -17.14
CA LEU A 181 8.97 -2.92 -17.28
C LEU A 181 8.55 -2.39 -18.65
N ASN A 182 9.42 -1.63 -19.31
CA ASN A 182 9.15 -1.07 -20.65
C ASN A 182 9.23 -2.12 -21.77
N LYS A 183 9.72 -3.33 -21.45
CA LYS A 183 9.90 -4.46 -22.39
C LYS A 183 8.85 -5.56 -22.18
N VAL A 184 7.85 -5.31 -21.34
CA VAL A 184 6.82 -6.29 -21.01
C VAL A 184 5.85 -6.47 -22.17
N ASP A 185 5.91 -7.65 -22.80
CA ASP A 185 4.90 -8.16 -23.72
C ASP A 185 3.71 -8.82 -22.98
N PRO A 186 2.46 -8.35 -23.17
CA PRO A 186 1.26 -8.94 -22.56
C PRO A 186 0.98 -10.42 -22.90
N ASN A 187 1.47 -10.92 -24.03
CA ASN A 187 1.22 -12.30 -24.47
C ASN A 187 2.07 -13.33 -23.71
N ILE A 188 3.27 -12.91 -23.29
CA ILE A 188 4.29 -13.81 -22.72
C ILE A 188 4.42 -13.59 -21.22
N HIS A 189 4.32 -12.34 -20.76
CA HIS A 189 4.58 -11.97 -19.37
C HIS A 189 3.30 -11.86 -18.55
N ILE A 190 3.48 -11.82 -17.24
CA ILE A 190 2.40 -11.47 -16.31
C ILE A 190 1.97 -10.01 -16.47
N ASN A 191 0.79 -9.68 -15.95
CA ASN A 191 0.16 -8.38 -16.15
C ASN A 191 1.06 -7.22 -15.68
N LEU A 192 1.29 -6.23 -16.57
CA LEU A 192 2.11 -5.05 -16.27
C LEU A 192 1.57 -4.23 -15.08
N ALA A 193 0.24 -4.12 -14.94
CA ALA A 193 -0.38 -3.40 -13.82
C ALA A 193 -0.12 -4.11 -12.48
N ALA A 194 -0.11 -5.45 -12.47
CA ALA A 194 0.23 -6.22 -11.28
C ALA A 194 1.71 -6.01 -10.88
N GLN A 195 2.63 -6.06 -11.84
CA GLN A 195 4.05 -5.79 -11.61
C GLN A 195 4.28 -4.37 -11.05
N LYS A 196 3.62 -3.36 -11.62
CA LYS A 196 3.67 -1.98 -11.11
C LYS A 196 3.12 -1.85 -9.70
N THR A 197 2.05 -2.59 -9.38
CA THR A 197 1.46 -2.62 -8.04
C THR A 197 2.41 -3.26 -7.04
N ALA A 198 3.06 -4.36 -7.39
CA ALA A 198 4.07 -5.02 -6.55
C ALA A 198 5.25 -4.09 -6.23
N LEU A 199 5.78 -3.37 -7.24
CA LEU A 199 6.83 -2.36 -7.02
C LEU A 199 6.35 -1.17 -6.18
N ALA A 200 5.10 -0.74 -6.34
CA ALA A 200 4.52 0.26 -5.48
C ALA A 200 4.48 -0.20 -4.02
N SER A 201 4.10 -1.46 -3.75
CA SER A 201 4.10 -2.05 -2.41
C SER A 201 5.49 -2.05 -1.76
N ILE A 202 6.57 -2.28 -2.51
CA ILE A 202 7.95 -2.15 -1.98
C ILE A 202 8.24 -0.70 -1.58
N ARG A 203 7.86 0.28 -2.42
CA ARG A 203 8.06 1.71 -2.10
C ARG A 203 7.24 2.14 -0.87
N HIS A 204 5.99 1.70 -0.80
CA HIS A 204 5.11 1.96 0.34
C HIS A 204 5.68 1.37 1.63
N LEU A 205 6.24 0.16 1.57
CA LEU A 205 6.92 -0.45 2.72
C LEU A 205 8.06 0.42 3.22
N ARG A 206 9.02 0.76 2.35
CA ARG A 206 10.20 1.55 2.72
C ARG A 206 9.81 2.87 3.35
N TRP A 207 8.87 3.59 2.70
CA TRP A 207 8.35 4.83 3.26
C TRP A 207 7.71 4.64 4.64
N THR A 208 6.94 3.57 4.83
CA THR A 208 6.25 3.30 6.10
C THR A 208 7.23 2.94 7.21
N GLU A 209 8.27 2.18 6.93
CA GLU A 209 9.32 1.83 7.89
C GLU A 209 10.06 3.08 8.40
N GLU A 210 10.29 4.05 7.51
CA GLU A 210 10.96 5.32 7.83
C GLU A 210 10.03 6.35 8.51
N HIS A 211 8.76 6.46 8.08
CA HIS A 211 7.89 7.60 8.44
C HIS A 211 6.66 7.24 9.29
N ALA A 212 6.28 5.97 9.37
CA ALA A 212 5.00 5.53 9.95
C ALA A 212 5.17 4.33 10.91
N SER A 213 6.34 4.20 11.54
CA SER A 213 6.66 3.14 12.49
C SER A 213 6.05 3.34 13.88
N HIS A 214 5.60 4.56 14.20
CA HIS A 214 5.06 4.93 15.50
C HIS A 214 3.81 4.11 15.88
N PRO A 215 3.70 3.57 17.12
CA PRO A 215 2.58 2.72 17.52
C PRO A 215 1.20 3.36 17.33
N THR A 216 1.05 4.65 17.68
CA THR A 216 -0.21 5.39 17.48
C THR A 216 -0.65 5.41 16.02
N VAL A 217 0.29 5.53 15.07
CA VAL A 217 -0.03 5.49 13.63
C VAL A 217 -0.60 4.12 13.25
N LYS A 218 -0.02 3.03 13.78
CA LYS A 218 -0.51 1.67 13.52
C LYS A 218 -1.89 1.43 14.11
N VAL A 219 -2.14 1.93 15.32
CA VAL A 219 -3.47 1.85 15.98
C VAL A 219 -4.50 2.61 15.15
N LEU A 220 -4.22 3.86 14.81
CA LEU A 220 -5.11 4.70 14.02
C LEU A 220 -5.36 4.09 12.62
N THR A 221 -4.32 3.55 11.97
CA THR A 221 -4.44 2.86 10.68
C THR A 221 -5.45 1.71 10.75
N ARG A 222 -5.42 0.87 11.79
CA ARG A 222 -6.38 -0.22 11.96
C ARG A 222 -7.80 0.31 12.11
N ILE A 223 -7.99 1.34 12.93
CA ILE A 223 -9.29 1.97 13.15
C ILE A 223 -9.84 2.56 11.85
N LEU A 224 -9.03 3.27 11.06
CA LEU A 224 -9.45 3.84 9.78
C LEU A 224 -9.76 2.77 8.72
N LYS A 225 -9.03 1.64 8.70
CA LYS A 225 -9.37 0.49 7.85
C LYS A 225 -10.72 -0.12 8.22
N ASP A 226 -11.02 -0.23 9.51
CA ASP A 226 -12.34 -0.66 9.99
C ASP A 226 -13.44 0.34 9.63
N PHE A 227 -13.16 1.63 9.79
CA PHE A 227 -14.06 2.72 9.40
C PHE A 227 -14.44 2.62 7.92
N ARG A 228 -13.44 2.42 7.05
CA ARG A 228 -13.66 2.18 5.62
C ARG A 228 -14.56 0.95 5.35
N ARG A 229 -14.41 -0.14 6.11
CA ARG A 229 -15.26 -1.34 5.95
C ARG A 229 -16.71 -1.05 6.33
N ARG A 230 -16.95 -0.24 7.35
CA ARG A 230 -18.30 0.09 7.86
C ARG A 230 -19.01 1.16 7.04
N PHE A 231 -18.28 2.15 6.52
CA PHE A 231 -18.85 3.31 5.85
C PHE A 231 -18.50 3.33 4.36
N ARG A 232 -19.49 3.06 3.50
CA ARG A 232 -19.31 2.98 2.03
C ARG A 232 -18.74 4.26 1.39
N GLY A 233 -18.96 5.42 2.02
CA GLY A 233 -18.41 6.70 1.58
C GLY A 233 -16.87 6.72 1.51
N PHE A 234 -16.20 5.86 2.29
CA PHE A 234 -14.75 5.76 2.32
C PHE A 234 -14.19 4.64 1.43
N SER A 235 -15.03 4.03 0.57
CA SER A 235 -14.61 2.94 -0.31
C SER A 235 -13.46 3.32 -1.25
N CYS A 236 -13.37 4.60 -1.64
CA CYS A 236 -12.32 5.17 -2.50
C CYS A 236 -10.93 5.22 -1.85
N LEU A 237 -10.84 5.19 -0.51
CA LEU A 237 -9.56 5.21 0.19
C LEU A 237 -8.89 3.85 0.11
N ASN A 238 -7.88 3.71 -0.75
CA ASN A 238 -7.07 2.49 -0.76
C ASN A 238 -6.22 2.38 0.53
N SER A 239 -5.65 1.20 0.79
CA SER A 239 -4.89 0.96 2.02
C SER A 239 -3.68 1.88 2.17
N TRP A 240 -3.09 2.34 1.06
CA TRP A 240 -1.94 3.24 1.09
C TRP A 240 -2.35 4.66 1.54
N LEU A 241 -3.46 5.18 0.99
CA LEU A 241 -4.03 6.46 1.40
C LEU A 241 -4.36 6.47 2.89
N ILE A 242 -4.90 5.36 3.43
CA ILE A 242 -5.17 5.24 4.86
C ILE A 242 -3.88 5.34 5.70
N ASN A 243 -2.80 4.69 5.27
CA ASN A 243 -1.51 4.78 5.97
C ASN A 243 -0.96 6.21 5.96
N LEU A 244 -1.05 6.89 4.82
CA LEU A 244 -0.62 8.30 4.68
C LEU A 244 -1.44 9.22 5.58
N LEU A 245 -2.78 9.07 5.57
CA LEU A 245 -3.68 9.86 6.42
C LEU A 245 -3.40 9.64 7.90
N ALA A 246 -3.22 8.39 8.32
CA ALA A 246 -2.91 8.07 9.72
C ALA A 246 -1.56 8.64 10.15
N GLN A 247 -0.54 8.54 9.29
CA GLN A 247 0.78 9.10 9.58
C GLN A 247 0.71 10.62 9.68
N TYR A 248 0.04 11.27 8.73
CA TYR A 248 -0.12 12.71 8.71
C TYR A 248 -0.86 13.20 9.97
N ALA A 249 -2.01 12.61 10.30
CA ALA A 249 -2.81 13.02 11.45
C ALA A 249 -2.09 12.83 12.80
N VAL A 250 -1.12 11.94 12.89
CA VAL A 250 -0.35 11.74 14.13
C VAL A 250 0.90 12.62 14.15
N MET A 251 1.61 12.73 13.02
CA MET A 251 2.95 13.33 12.99
C MET A 251 2.96 14.81 12.57
N ASN A 252 1.90 15.29 11.92
CA ASN A 252 1.78 16.67 11.48
C ASN A 252 1.28 17.57 12.62
N SER A 253 2.15 17.81 13.60
CA SER A 253 1.90 18.72 14.72
C SER A 253 2.91 19.87 14.71
N PRO A 254 2.49 21.11 14.99
CA PRO A 254 3.39 22.27 15.08
C PRO A 254 4.46 22.10 16.17
N GLN A 255 4.23 21.22 17.15
CA GLN A 255 5.18 20.92 18.23
C GLN A 255 6.22 19.84 17.85
N CYS A 256 6.16 19.32 16.61
CA CYS A 256 7.00 18.21 16.14
C CYS A 256 6.93 16.96 17.04
N GLN A 257 5.82 16.78 17.76
CA GLN A 257 5.57 15.62 18.61
C GLN A 257 4.36 14.83 18.09
N PRO A 258 4.40 13.48 18.18
CA PRO A 258 3.26 12.65 17.82
C PRO A 258 2.02 13.01 18.64
N LEU A 259 0.91 13.28 17.97
CA LEU A 259 -0.36 13.53 18.64
C LEU A 259 -0.87 12.25 19.33
N PRO A 260 -1.49 12.38 20.52
CA PRO A 260 -2.17 11.26 21.16
C PRO A 260 -3.36 10.79 20.31
N LEU A 261 -3.74 9.52 20.47
CA LEU A 261 -4.67 8.80 19.58
C LEU A 261 -6.03 9.52 19.43
N ASN A 262 -6.60 10.00 20.53
CA ASN A 262 -7.88 10.72 20.54
C ASN A 262 -7.83 12.03 19.75
N HIS A 263 -6.73 12.78 19.84
CA HIS A 263 -6.54 14.01 19.07
C HIS A 263 -6.34 13.69 17.58
N ALA A 264 -5.43 12.76 17.26
CA ALA A 264 -5.18 12.35 15.87
C ALA A 264 -6.45 11.80 15.17
N PHE A 265 -7.31 11.09 15.90
CA PHE A 265 -8.58 10.61 15.38
C PHE A 265 -9.53 11.76 15.02
N ARG A 266 -9.65 12.79 15.86
CA ARG A 266 -10.48 13.96 15.57
C ARG A 266 -9.98 14.76 14.38
N GLU A 267 -8.67 14.89 14.22
CA GLU A 267 -8.09 15.54 13.03
C GLU A 267 -8.54 14.82 11.75
N CYS A 268 -8.45 13.50 11.70
CA CYS A 268 -8.94 12.72 10.55
C CYS A 268 -10.42 12.97 10.23
N ASP A 269 -11.29 13.08 11.24
CA ASP A 269 -12.73 13.34 11.06
C ASP A 269 -12.98 14.78 10.56
N GLN A 270 -12.28 15.76 11.11
CA GLN A 270 -12.43 17.17 10.73
C GLN A 270 -11.98 17.41 9.29
N TRP A 271 -10.89 16.77 8.86
CA TRP A 271 -10.39 16.83 7.49
C TRP A 271 -11.41 16.30 6.47
N ASN A 272 -12.09 15.20 6.78
CA ASN A 272 -13.14 14.67 5.91
C ASN A 272 -14.33 15.64 5.77
N CYS A 273 -14.71 16.31 6.87
CA CYS A 273 -15.73 17.34 6.84
C CYS A 273 -15.30 18.55 5.98
N CYS A 274 -14.06 19.03 6.12
CA CYS A 274 -13.54 20.15 5.34
C CYS A 274 -13.48 19.84 3.83
N ILE A 275 -13.04 18.64 3.45
CA ILE A 275 -13.00 18.21 2.03
C ILE A 275 -14.43 18.05 1.46
N SER A 276 -15.35 17.48 2.25
CA SER A 276 -16.74 17.32 1.82
C SER A 276 -17.41 18.67 1.56
N VAL A 277 -17.21 19.65 2.45
CA VAL A 277 -17.79 21.00 2.31
C VAL A 277 -17.26 21.71 1.05
N GLN A 278 -15.94 21.63 0.78
CA GLN A 278 -15.34 22.23 -0.42
C GLN A 278 -15.82 21.58 -1.73
N SER A 279 -16.16 20.29 -1.72
CA SER A 279 -16.70 19.62 -2.92
C SER A 279 -18.12 20.06 -3.27
N THR A 280 -18.92 20.46 -2.27
CA THR A 280 -20.30 20.95 -2.46
C THR A 280 -20.38 22.39 -2.95
N THR A 281 -19.36 23.21 -2.72
CA THR A 281 -19.33 24.62 -3.14
C THR A 281 -18.83 24.82 -4.57
N LEU A 282 -18.31 23.78 -5.22
CA LEU A 282 -17.97 23.78 -6.64
C LEU A 282 -19.14 23.27 -7.49
N LYS A 283 -20.32 23.90 -7.36
CA LYS A 283 -21.32 23.85 -8.44
C LYS A 283 -21.06 25.03 -9.37
N PRO A 284 -20.93 24.83 -10.69
CA PRO A 284 -20.83 25.93 -11.62
C PRO A 284 -22.15 26.71 -11.55
N VAL A 285 -22.04 28.01 -11.25
CA VAL A 285 -23.12 28.95 -11.54
C VAL A 285 -23.31 28.91 -13.05
N SER A 286 -24.48 28.43 -13.46
CA SER A 286 -24.99 28.37 -14.84
C SER A 286 -24.97 29.73 -15.51
#